data_AF-A0A359E576-F1
#
_entry.id   AF-A0A359E576-F1
#
_cell.length_a   1.000
_cell.length_b   1.000
_cell.length_c   1.000
_cell.angle_alpha   90.00
_cell.angle_beta   90.00
_cell.angle_gamma   90.00
#
_symmetry.space_group_name_H-M   'P 1'
#
loop_
_entity.id
_entity.type
_entity.pdbx_description
1 polymer ?
#
loop_
_entity_poly.entity_id
_entity_poly.type
_entity_poly.pdbx_seq_one_letter_code
_entity_poly.pdbx_strand_id
1 'polypeptide(L)'
;TVSLSTGLTFDANNPFRVASVVADGPADVAGKDIQPGDVLTAIDGKEVNTEMNREMYFNRPSMPEEVSLTFQRNRNSFTTKIHPESYFSTRNNLYDEWVDEKQEMVDSETDERVAYVHMKNMGGGELENFLTEMTSEGYHRDALILDLRYNTGGNVHNDVLQ
;
A
#
# COMPACT_ATOMS: atom_id res chain seq x y z
N THR A 1 21.04 -5.87 -7.03
CA THR A 1 19.72 -6.43 -7.39
C THR A 1 18.65 -5.53 -6.82
N VAL A 2 17.48 -5.50 -7.45
CA VAL A 2 16.30 -4.77 -7.01
C VAL A 2 15.17 -5.77 -6.76
N SER A 3 14.25 -5.42 -5.87
CA SER A 3 13.01 -6.17 -5.67
C SER A 3 11.90 -5.49 -6.46
N LEU A 4 11.20 -6.26 -7.28
CA LEU A 4 10.04 -5.79 -8.03
C LEU A 4 8.83 -5.75 -7.11
N SER A 5 8.35 -4.55 -6.81
CA SER A 5 7.09 -4.41 -6.06
C SER A 5 5.97 -4.21 -7.06
N THR A 6 4.93 -5.03 -6.95
CA THR A 6 3.83 -5.09 -7.93
C THR A 6 2.52 -4.52 -7.38
N GLY A 7 2.54 -3.97 -6.15
CA GLY A 7 1.31 -3.55 -5.47
C GLY A 7 0.41 -4.72 -5.08
N LEU A 8 0.96 -5.94 -4.97
CA LEU A 8 0.23 -7.13 -4.53
C LEU A 8 0.83 -7.63 -3.22
N THR A 9 -0.05 -7.89 -2.25
CA THR A 9 0.31 -8.68 -1.07
C THR A 9 -0.13 -10.13 -1.30
N PHE A 10 0.48 -11.05 -0.57
CA PHE A 10 0.22 -12.47 -0.70
C PHE A 10 0.00 -13.11 0.66
N ASP A 11 -0.81 -14.16 0.67
CA ASP A 11 -1.15 -14.89 1.88
C ASP A 11 0.09 -15.52 2.53
N ALA A 12 0.21 -15.40 3.85
CA ALA A 12 1.37 -15.89 4.59
C ALA A 12 1.48 -17.43 4.58
N ASN A 13 0.35 -18.13 4.47
CA ASN A 13 0.30 -19.59 4.45
C ASN A 13 0.31 -20.15 3.03
N ASN A 14 -0.12 -19.36 2.04
CA ASN A 14 -0.17 -19.70 0.63
C ASN A 14 0.58 -18.61 -0.17
N PRO A 15 1.91 -18.69 -0.27
CA PRO A 15 2.75 -17.62 -0.81
C PRO A 15 2.64 -17.43 -2.32
N PHE A 16 1.63 -17.98 -2.99
CA PHE A 16 1.31 -17.67 -4.38
C PHE A 16 -0.14 -17.19 -4.54
N ARG A 17 -0.91 -17.12 -3.45
CA ARG A 17 -2.27 -16.59 -3.45
C ARG A 17 -2.23 -15.11 -3.09
N VAL A 18 -2.83 -14.27 -3.93
CA VAL A 18 -3.00 -12.84 -3.66
C VAL A 18 -3.86 -12.67 -2.41
N ALA A 19 -3.38 -11.87 -1.46
CA ALA A 19 -4.11 -11.52 -0.24
C ALA A 19 -4.87 -10.20 -0.41
N SER A 20 -4.19 -9.16 -0.87
CA SER A 20 -4.79 -7.86 -1.22
C SER A 20 -4.05 -7.21 -2.38
N VAL A 21 -4.72 -6.21 -2.97
CA VAL A 21 -4.10 -5.25 -3.88
C VAL A 21 -3.85 -3.99 -3.04
N VAL A 22 -2.62 -3.49 -3.05
CA VAL A 22 -2.23 -2.28 -2.31
C VAL A 22 -2.80 -1.06 -3.02
N ALA A 23 -3.49 -0.20 -2.28
CA ALA A 23 -4.11 1.01 -2.82
C ALA A 23 -3.06 1.92 -3.50
N ASP A 24 -3.42 2.53 -4.63
CA ASP A 24 -2.55 3.38 -5.45
C ASP A 24 -1.26 2.69 -5.94
N GLY A 25 -1.16 1.37 -5.76
CA GLY A 25 -0.02 0.56 -6.17
C GLY A 25 -0.05 0.19 -7.65
N PRO A 26 1.03 -0.41 -8.18
CA PRO A 26 1.12 -0.81 -9.58
C PRO A 26 0.04 -1.76 -10.09
N ALA A 27 -0.58 -2.53 -9.20
CA ALA A 27 -1.69 -3.42 -9.52
C ALA A 27 -3.07 -2.75 -9.36
N ASP A 28 -3.15 -1.64 -8.64
CA ASP A 28 -4.36 -0.84 -8.44
C ASP A 28 -4.48 0.26 -9.50
N VAL A 29 -4.45 -0.16 -10.77
CA VAL A 29 -4.59 0.76 -11.91
C VAL A 29 -5.67 0.25 -12.86
N ALA A 30 -6.30 1.20 -13.56
CA ALA A 30 -7.40 0.89 -14.47
C ALA A 30 -7.04 -0.21 -15.47
N GLY A 31 -7.93 -1.20 -15.60
CA GLY A 31 -7.76 -2.32 -16.54
C GLY A 31 -6.95 -3.50 -16.00
N LYS A 32 -6.52 -3.48 -14.72
CA LYS A 32 -6.05 -4.67 -14.02
C LYS A 32 -7.22 -5.26 -13.23
N ASP A 33 -7.55 -6.51 -13.49
CA ASP A 33 -8.58 -7.25 -12.75
C ASP A 33 -7.89 -8.34 -11.93
N ILE A 34 -7.04 -7.94 -10.97
CA ILE A 34 -6.41 -8.86 -10.01
C ILE A 34 -7.19 -8.74 -8.72
N GLN A 35 -7.55 -9.87 -8.12
CA GLN A 35 -8.41 -9.91 -6.94
C GLN A 35 -7.80 -10.78 -5.83
N PRO A 36 -8.12 -10.49 -4.55
CA PRO A 36 -7.86 -11.42 -3.46
C PRO A 36 -8.31 -12.84 -3.80
N GLY A 37 -7.45 -13.81 -3.54
CA GLY A 37 -7.69 -15.22 -3.84
C GLY A 37 -7.17 -15.70 -5.19
N ASP A 38 -6.79 -14.82 -6.11
CA ASP A 38 -6.12 -15.21 -7.35
C ASP A 38 -4.79 -15.92 -7.05
N VAL A 39 -4.48 -16.97 -7.81
CA VAL A 39 -3.26 -17.77 -7.59
C VAL A 39 -2.26 -17.51 -8.71
N LEU A 40 -1.09 -16.96 -8.36
CA LEU A 40 0.01 -16.73 -9.28
C LEU A 40 0.57 -18.07 -9.77
N THR A 41 0.54 -18.29 -11.09
CA THR A 41 1.00 -19.54 -11.74
C THR A 41 2.21 -19.34 -12.62
N ALA A 42 2.44 -18.14 -13.16
CA ALA A 42 3.65 -17.85 -13.94
C ALA A 42 4.06 -16.38 -13.85
N ILE A 43 5.36 -16.13 -14.00
CA ILE A 43 5.97 -14.81 -14.07
C ILE A 43 6.84 -14.77 -15.33
N ASP A 44 6.61 -13.78 -16.20
CA ASP A 44 7.23 -13.64 -17.53
C ASP A 44 7.12 -14.93 -18.37
N GLY A 45 5.97 -15.61 -18.29
CA GLY A 45 5.71 -16.86 -19.00
C GLY A 45 6.42 -18.10 -18.42
N LYS A 46 7.20 -17.96 -17.34
CA LYS A 46 7.81 -19.07 -16.63
C LYS A 46 6.93 -19.49 -15.46
N GLU A 47 6.52 -20.76 -15.44
CA GLU A 47 5.74 -21.32 -14.34
C GLU A 47 6.49 -21.19 -13.00
N VAL A 48 5.73 -20.86 -11.96
CA VAL A 48 6.26 -20.78 -10.59
C VAL A 48 6.33 -22.18 -9.99
N ASN A 49 7.40 -22.45 -9.23
CA ASN A 49 7.52 -23.64 -8.42
C ASN A 49 7.00 -23.31 -7.01
N THR A 50 5.89 -23.93 -6.61
CA THR A 50 5.24 -23.70 -5.32
C THR A 50 6.05 -24.19 -4.12
N GLU A 51 7.07 -25.03 -4.35
CA GLU A 51 8.01 -25.49 -3.32
C GLU A 51 9.17 -24.50 -3.08
N MET A 52 9.32 -23.49 -3.95
CA MET A 52 10.36 -22.49 -3.84
C MET A 52 9.85 -21.17 -3.25
N ASN A 53 10.78 -20.39 -2.71
CA ASN A 53 10.46 -19.04 -2.23
C ASN A 53 10.02 -18.15 -3.40
N ARG A 54 8.76 -17.66 -3.38
CA ARG A 54 8.19 -16.73 -4.37
C ARG A 54 9.11 -15.54 -4.66
N GLU A 55 9.75 -14.97 -3.63
CA GLU A 55 10.53 -13.73 -3.76
C GLU A 55 11.70 -13.86 -4.76
N MET A 56 12.18 -15.08 -5.01
CA MET A 56 13.24 -15.31 -6.00
C MET A 56 12.85 -14.85 -7.41
N TYR A 57 11.56 -14.87 -7.74
CA TYR A 57 11.07 -14.49 -9.07
C TYR A 57 10.95 -12.97 -9.24
N PHE A 58 10.80 -12.25 -8.13
CA PHE A 58 10.70 -10.79 -8.05
C PHE A 58 12.05 -10.11 -7.79
N ASN A 59 13.12 -10.87 -7.56
CA ASN A 59 14.46 -10.34 -7.44
C ASN A 59 15.14 -10.26 -8.82
N ARG A 60 15.52 -9.06 -9.27
CA ARG A 60 16.14 -8.84 -10.59
C ARG A 60 17.43 -8.02 -10.50
N PRO A 61 18.35 -8.12 -11.47
CA PRO A 61 19.53 -7.25 -11.52
C PRO A 61 19.19 -5.75 -11.65
N SER A 62 18.11 -5.42 -12.36
CA SER A 62 17.60 -4.07 -12.62
C SER A 62 16.07 -4.06 -12.72
N MET A 63 15.45 -2.89 -12.58
CA MET A 63 14.00 -2.72 -12.70
C MET A 63 13.59 -2.82 -14.17
N PRO A 64 12.73 -3.78 -14.58
CA PRO A 64 12.17 -3.83 -15.91
C PRO A 64 11.06 -2.78 -16.05
N GLU A 65 10.73 -2.42 -17.29
CA GLU A 65 9.60 -1.55 -17.59
C GLU A 65 8.26 -2.22 -17.26
N GLU A 66 8.12 -3.51 -17.58
CA GLU A 66 6.94 -4.33 -17.29
C GLU A 66 7.34 -5.72 -16.78
N VAL A 67 6.48 -6.33 -15.96
CA VAL A 67 6.49 -7.75 -15.60
C VAL A 67 5.15 -8.37 -15.96
N SER A 68 5.15 -9.57 -16.55
CA SER A 68 3.90 -10.28 -16.87
C SER A 68 3.60 -11.30 -15.78
N LEU A 69 2.45 -11.17 -15.11
CA LEU A 69 1.97 -12.10 -14.10
C LEU A 69 0.79 -12.89 -14.64
N THR A 70 0.83 -14.21 -14.54
CA THR A 70 -0.28 -15.10 -14.91
C THR A 70 -0.92 -15.65 -13.66
N PHE A 71 -2.24 -15.52 -13.58
CA PHE A 71 -3.04 -15.93 -12.44
C PHE A 71 -4.09 -16.96 -12.84
N GLN A 72 -4.42 -17.82 -11.89
CA GLN A 72 -5.55 -18.72 -11.94
C GLN A 72 -6.66 -18.18 -11.03
N ARG A 73 -7.84 -17.91 -11.60
CA ARG A 73 -9.08 -17.63 -10.87
C ARG A 73 -10.11 -18.70 -11.21
N ASN A 74 -10.49 -19.51 -10.22
CA ASN A 74 -11.34 -20.67 -10.41
C ASN A 74 -10.76 -21.63 -11.47
N ARG A 75 -11.44 -21.80 -12.62
CA ARG A 75 -10.99 -22.63 -13.76
C ARG A 75 -10.37 -21.82 -14.90
N ASN A 76 -10.32 -20.50 -14.79
CA ASN A 76 -9.81 -19.62 -15.83
C ASN A 76 -8.40 -19.14 -15.48
N SER A 77 -7.54 -19.10 -16.50
CA SER A 77 -6.22 -18.48 -16.43
C SER A 77 -6.24 -17.16 -17.18
N PHE A 78 -5.58 -16.14 -16.64
CA PHE A 78 -5.41 -14.85 -17.30
C PHE A 78 -4.03 -14.27 -16.98
N THR A 79 -3.51 -13.46 -17.90
CA THR A 79 -2.22 -12.79 -17.75
C THR A 79 -2.44 -11.28 -17.72
N THR A 80 -1.75 -10.62 -16.81
CA THR A 80 -1.74 -9.17 -16.68
C THR A 80 -0.31 -8.67 -16.65
N LYS A 81 -0.08 -7.50 -17.25
CA LYS A 81 1.21 -6.82 -17.19
C LYS A 81 1.18 -5.75 -16.12
N ILE A 82 2.24 -5.63 -15.34
CA ILE A 82 2.38 -4.62 -14.28
C ILE A 82 3.67 -3.85 -14.53
N HIS A 83 3.64 -2.54 -14.30
CA HIS A 83 4.83 -1.71 -14.26
C HIS A 83 5.35 -1.70 -12.82
N PRO A 84 6.35 -2.54 -12.47
CA PRO A 84 6.76 -2.66 -11.08
C PRO A 84 7.42 -1.37 -10.59
N GLU A 85 7.37 -1.16 -9.29
CA GLU A 85 7.98 -0.02 -8.63
C GLU A 85 9.00 -0.45 -7.57
N SER A 86 9.65 0.56 -6.99
CA SER A 86 10.58 0.34 -5.90
C SER A 86 9.87 -0.09 -4.62
N TYR A 87 10.55 -0.89 -3.79
CA TYR A 87 10.07 -1.22 -2.45
C TYR A 87 9.70 0.02 -1.60
N PHE A 88 10.43 1.12 -1.77
CA PHE A 88 10.15 2.36 -1.03
C PHE A 88 8.82 2.98 -1.44
N SER A 89 8.47 2.91 -2.73
CA SER A 89 7.19 3.40 -3.26
C SER A 89 6.04 2.59 -2.66
N THR A 90 6.07 1.26 -2.77
CA THR A 90 5.02 0.41 -2.22
C THR A 90 4.90 0.52 -0.70
N ARG A 91 6.01 0.75 0.00
CA ARG A 91 5.99 1.00 1.46
C ARG A 91 5.26 2.30 1.81
N ASN A 92 5.35 3.32 0.98
CA ASN A 92 4.59 4.56 1.19
C ASN A 92 3.10 4.31 0.92
N ASN A 93 2.76 3.64 -0.18
CA ASN A 93 1.37 3.29 -0.48
C ASN A 93 0.72 2.46 0.64
N LEU A 94 1.41 1.45 1.16
CA LEU A 94 0.93 0.66 2.31
C LEU A 94 0.75 1.51 3.58
N TYR A 95 1.55 2.57 3.73
CA TYR A 95 1.40 3.50 4.85
C TYR A 95 0.18 4.40 4.65
N ASP A 96 -0.01 4.92 3.44
CA ASP A 96 -1.16 5.77 3.10
C ASP A 96 -2.47 4.97 3.21
N GLU A 97 -2.52 3.75 2.65
CA GLU A 97 -3.63 2.80 2.80
C GLU A 97 -3.97 2.54 4.28
N TRP A 98 -2.96 2.36 5.14
CA TRP A 98 -3.18 2.18 6.57
C TRP A 98 -3.74 3.43 7.26
N VAL A 99 -3.34 4.64 6.84
CA VAL A 99 -3.90 5.89 7.36
C VAL A 99 -5.36 6.02 6.94
N ASP A 100 -5.67 5.74 5.67
CA ASP A 100 -7.03 5.78 5.13
C ASP A 100 -7.95 4.79 5.85
N GLU A 101 -7.51 3.54 6.05
CA GLU A 101 -8.26 2.55 6.83
C GLU A 101 -8.57 3.02 8.27
N LYS A 102 -7.68 3.82 8.87
CA LYS A 102 -7.89 4.37 10.22
C LYS A 102 -8.87 5.52 10.19
N GLN A 103 -8.80 6.39 9.19
CA GLN A 103 -9.77 7.45 8.96
C GLN A 103 -11.16 6.86 8.72
N GLU A 104 -11.30 5.88 7.83
CA GLU A 104 -12.57 5.19 7.56
C GLU A 104 -13.15 4.53 8.82
N MET A 105 -12.31 3.89 9.62
CA MET A 105 -12.73 3.31 10.90
C MET A 105 -13.28 4.39 11.85
N VAL A 106 -12.56 5.50 12.03
CA VAL A 106 -12.99 6.61 12.90
C VAL A 106 -14.27 7.26 12.37
N ASP A 107 -14.38 7.45 11.06
CA ASP A 107 -15.60 7.97 10.44
C ASP A 107 -16.80 7.09 10.72
N SER A 108 -16.65 5.77 10.56
CA SER A 108 -17.71 4.80 10.82
C SER A 108 -18.13 4.75 12.30
N GLU A 109 -17.20 4.96 13.23
CA GLU A 109 -17.48 4.89 14.68
C GLU A 109 -17.98 6.23 15.25
N THR A 110 -17.78 7.33 14.54
CA THR A 110 -18.10 8.68 15.03
C THR A 110 -19.15 9.40 14.20
N ASP A 111 -19.77 8.72 13.22
CA ASP A 111 -20.67 9.31 12.23
C ASP A 111 -20.01 10.51 11.52
N GLU A 112 -18.76 10.32 11.08
CA GLU A 112 -17.94 11.35 10.42
C GLU A 112 -17.69 12.60 11.28
N ARG A 113 -17.82 12.54 12.61
CA ARG A 113 -17.64 13.72 13.48
C ARG A 113 -16.20 13.94 13.94
N VAL A 114 -15.31 12.97 13.76
CA VAL A 114 -13.92 13.06 14.25
C VAL A 114 -12.95 12.84 13.09
N ALA A 115 -11.99 13.75 12.91
CA ALA A 115 -10.86 13.55 12.00
C ALA A 115 -9.80 12.65 12.64
N TYR A 116 -9.11 11.85 11.84
CA TYR A 116 -7.92 11.10 12.21
C TYR A 116 -6.74 11.58 11.38
N VAL A 117 -5.65 11.95 12.05
CA VAL A 117 -4.40 12.31 11.37
C VAL A 117 -3.25 11.58 12.04
N HIS A 118 -2.37 10.98 11.25
CA HIS A 118 -1.16 10.34 11.73
C HIS A 118 0.09 11.07 11.26
N MET A 119 0.95 11.47 12.20
CA MET A 119 2.26 12.05 11.88
C MET A 119 3.37 11.03 12.15
N LYS A 120 3.97 10.47 11.10
CA LYS A 120 5.06 9.47 11.23
C LYS A 120 6.39 10.05 11.70
N ASN A 121 6.59 11.36 11.62
CA ASN A 121 7.73 12.07 12.20
C ASN A 121 7.38 13.54 12.47
N MET A 122 8.24 14.25 13.19
CA MET A 122 8.11 15.69 13.49
C MET A 122 8.97 16.53 12.53
N GLY A 123 8.97 16.19 11.25
CA GLY A 123 9.62 16.93 10.17
C GLY A 123 8.68 17.94 9.51
N GLY A 124 9.26 18.90 8.78
CA GLY A 124 8.49 19.97 8.13
C GLY A 124 7.47 19.48 7.11
N GLY A 125 7.78 18.42 6.34
CA GLY A 125 6.84 17.86 5.36
C GLY A 125 5.60 17.23 6.01
N GLU A 126 5.77 16.51 7.12
CA GLU A 126 4.63 15.95 7.85
C GLU A 126 3.78 17.04 8.52
N LEU A 127 4.43 18.12 8.99
CA LEU A 127 3.69 19.28 9.50
C LEU A 127 2.86 19.94 8.40
N GLU A 128 3.41 20.10 7.19
CA GLU A 128 2.68 20.67 6.06
C GLU A 128 1.47 19.80 5.66
N ASN A 129 1.63 18.48 5.64
CA ASN A 129 0.54 17.54 5.41
C ASN A 129 -0.54 17.66 6.50
N PHE A 130 -0.14 17.66 7.77
CA PHE A 130 -1.04 17.85 8.91
C PHE A 130 -1.85 19.14 8.80
N LEU A 131 -1.19 20.27 8.51
CA LEU A 131 -1.88 21.56 8.35
C LEU A 131 -2.84 21.57 7.15
N THR A 132 -2.47 20.87 6.07
CA THR A 132 -3.34 20.71 4.89
C THR A 132 -4.60 19.95 5.26
N GLU A 133 -4.48 18.80 5.94
CA GLU A 133 -5.60 17.97 6.39
C GLU A 133 -6.50 18.72 7.40
N MET A 134 -5.90 19.46 8.33
CA MET A 134 -6.65 20.29 9.28
C MET A 134 -7.47 21.38 8.59
N THR A 135 -6.96 21.91 7.47
CA THR A 135 -7.63 22.97 6.72
C THR A 135 -8.70 22.41 5.78
N SER A 136 -8.50 21.21 5.20
CA SER A 136 -9.44 20.60 4.26
C SER A 136 -10.58 19.86 4.97
N GLU A 137 -10.26 19.04 5.97
CA GLU A 137 -11.19 18.13 6.62
C GLU A 137 -11.46 18.55 8.06
N GLY A 138 -10.41 18.89 8.82
CA GLY A 138 -10.52 19.16 10.26
C GLY A 138 -11.54 20.25 10.62
N TYR A 139 -11.72 21.28 9.78
CA TYR A 139 -12.70 22.35 10.01
C TYR A 139 -14.16 21.87 9.97
N HIS A 140 -14.44 20.75 9.29
CA HIS A 140 -15.78 20.18 9.18
C HIS A 140 -16.09 19.14 10.27
N ARG A 141 -15.11 18.79 11.11
CA ARG A 141 -15.23 17.78 12.16
C ARG A 141 -15.34 18.44 13.55
N ASP A 142 -15.99 17.76 14.49
CA ASP A 142 -16.16 18.21 15.87
C ASP A 142 -14.89 18.01 16.73
N ALA A 143 -14.04 17.05 16.36
CA ALA A 143 -12.80 16.73 17.07
C ALA A 143 -11.73 16.12 16.14
N LEU A 144 -10.52 15.96 16.67
CA LEU A 144 -9.36 15.38 16.00
C LEU A 144 -8.71 14.32 16.89
N ILE A 145 -8.34 13.19 16.30
CA ILE A 145 -7.37 12.23 16.82
C ILE A 145 -6.05 12.48 16.11
N LEU A 146 -5.06 13.02 16.83
CA LEU A 146 -3.68 13.11 16.37
C LEU A 146 -2.91 11.89 16.86
N ASP A 147 -2.60 10.97 15.96
CA ASP A 147 -1.84 9.77 16.25
C ASP A 147 -0.34 9.97 16.02
N LEU A 148 0.43 9.74 17.08
CA LEU A 148 1.90 9.85 17.11
C LEU A 148 2.58 8.50 17.40
N ARG A 149 1.84 7.38 17.31
CA ARG A 149 2.44 6.04 17.43
C ARG A 149 3.51 5.87 16.38
N TYR A 150 4.63 5.25 16.76
CA TYR A 150 5.80 5.04 15.88
C TYR A 150 6.45 6.31 15.32
N ASN A 151 6.08 7.50 15.81
CA ASN A 151 6.70 8.75 15.40
C ASN A 151 8.20 8.73 15.73
N THR A 152 9.03 9.02 14.73
CA THR A 152 10.49 8.91 14.87
C THR A 152 11.15 10.18 15.41
N GLY A 153 10.39 11.17 15.88
CA GLY A 153 10.86 12.46 16.37
C GLY A 153 11.17 13.46 15.25
N GLY A 154 11.79 14.58 15.62
CA GLY A 154 12.09 15.69 14.71
C GLY A 154 12.12 17.04 15.44
N ASN A 155 11.98 18.13 14.69
CA ASN A 155 12.22 19.49 15.20
C ASN A 155 10.96 20.38 15.27
N VAL A 156 9.83 19.96 14.69
CA VAL A 156 8.62 20.82 14.61
C VAL A 156 7.63 20.64 15.76
N HIS A 157 8.06 19.99 16.85
CA HIS A 157 7.20 19.70 18.01
C HIS A 157 6.47 20.92 18.60
N ASN A 158 7.10 22.11 18.58
CA ASN A 158 6.48 23.34 19.07
C ASN A 158 5.44 23.92 18.11
N ASP A 159 5.55 23.62 16.81
CA ASP A 159 4.65 24.17 15.78
C ASP A 159 3.36 23.35 15.67
N VAL A 160 3.38 22.08 16.10
CA VAL A 160 2.21 21.19 16.10
C VAL A 160 1.19 21.56 17.20
N LEU A 161 1.63 22.20 18.30
CA LEU A 161 0.80 22.48 19.47
C LEU A 161 0.24 23.92 19.51
N GLN A 162 0.55 24.74 18.51
CA GLN A 162 0.13 26.15 18.42
C GLN A 162 -1.10 26.31 17.53
#